data_AF-A0A1V5WQM5-F1
#
_entry.id   AF-A0A1V5WQM5-F1
#
_cell.length_a   1.000
_cell.length_b   1.000
_cell.length_c   1.000
_cell.angle_alpha   90.00
_cell.angle_beta   90.00
_cell.angle_gamma   90.00
#
_symmetry.space_group_name_H-M   'P 1'
#
loop_
_entity.id
_entity.type
_entity.pdbx_description
1 polymer ?
#
loop_
_entity_poly.entity_id
_entity_poly.type
_entity_poly.pdbx_seq_one_letter_code
_entity_poly.pdbx_strand_id
1 'polypeptide(L)'
;MKKVTHFCDIENREHSGKILYKSIDVIFDHDQEDGKSKTNPYLDRVDIDICESCWNYMMKNRIYIYAYGAMGFNKYYLKEDL
;
A
#
# COMPACT_ATOMS: atom_id res chain seq x y z
N MET A 1 24.29 9.94 13.16
CA MET A 1 23.11 9.05 13.03
C MET A 1 22.32 9.53 11.82
N LYS A 2 22.16 8.71 10.77
CA LYS A 2 21.27 9.04 9.66
C LYS A 2 19.83 9.05 10.21
N LYS A 3 19.10 10.16 10.08
CA LYS A 3 17.66 10.19 10.34
C LYS A 3 17.03 9.22 9.33
N VAL A 4 16.58 8.06 9.80
CA VAL A 4 15.65 7.22 9.04
C VAL A 4 14.31 7.92 9.19
N THR A 5 13.94 8.71 8.19
CA THR A 5 12.57 9.22 8.09
C THR A 5 11.73 8.01 7.70
N HIS A 6 10.98 7.43 8.64
CA HIS A 6 10.00 6.40 8.30
C HIS A 6 8.91 7.08 7.46
N PHE A 7 8.88 6.77 6.18
CA PHE A 7 7.90 7.29 5.24
C PHE A 7 6.70 6.34 5.21
N CYS A 8 5.51 6.89 4.96
CA CYS A 8 4.34 6.08 4.67
C CYS A 8 4.57 5.34 3.35
N ASP A 9 4.23 4.06 3.28
CA ASP A 9 4.38 3.22 2.07
C ASP A 9 3.37 3.56 0.96
N ILE A 10 2.33 4.34 1.28
CA ILE A 10 1.33 4.80 0.32
C ILE A 10 1.93 5.96 -0.47
N GLU A 11 2.06 5.87 -1.79
CA GLU A 11 2.77 6.88 -2.58
C GLU A 11 1.89 8.05 -3.07
N ASN A 12 0.57 7.85 -3.20
CA ASN A 12 -0.31 8.75 -3.95
C ASN A 12 -1.12 9.74 -3.11
N ARG A 13 -0.65 10.11 -1.91
CA ARG A 13 -1.38 11.00 -0.99
C ARG A 13 -0.48 11.93 -0.21
N GLU A 14 -1.07 12.97 0.37
CA GLU A 14 -0.41 13.77 1.41
C GLU A 14 -0.34 12.99 2.74
N HIS A 15 0.86 12.97 3.33
CA HIS A 15 1.14 12.23 4.55
C HIS A 15 1.14 13.13 5.77
N SER A 16 0.40 12.72 6.81
CA SER A 16 0.43 13.39 8.11
C SER A 16 0.09 12.41 9.23
N GLY A 17 0.50 12.77 10.44
CA GLY A 17 0.30 11.95 11.64
C GLY A 17 1.39 10.90 11.84
N LYS A 18 1.15 10.01 12.79
CA LYS A 18 2.11 8.94 13.17
C LYS A 18 2.11 7.82 12.14
N ILE A 19 3.25 7.14 12.02
CA ILE A 19 3.36 5.88 11.27
C ILE A 19 2.79 4.74 12.12
N LEU A 20 1.93 3.94 11.51
CA LEU A 20 1.32 2.75 12.06
C LEU A 20 1.85 1.55 11.27
N TYR A 21 2.39 0.54 11.96
CA TYR A 21 2.73 -0.73 11.36
C TYR A 21 1.50 -1.64 11.33
N LYS A 22 1.13 -2.13 10.15
CA LYS A 22 -0.11 -2.91 9.94
C LYS A 22 0.12 -4.09 9.00
N SER A 23 -0.40 -5.25 9.40
CA SER A 23 -0.55 -6.41 8.52
C SER A 23 -1.96 -6.42 7.94
N ILE A 24 -2.09 -6.18 6.64
CA ILE A 24 -3.39 -6.00 5.97
C ILE A 24 -3.41 -6.64 4.59
N ASP A 25 -4.62 -6.97 4.13
CA ASP A 25 -4.85 -7.51 2.80
C ASP A 25 -4.88 -6.36 1.77
N VAL A 26 -4.03 -6.45 0.75
CA VAL A 26 -3.94 -5.49 -0.36
C VAL A 26 -4.26 -6.18 -1.68
N ILE A 27 -4.70 -5.42 -2.67
CA ILE A 27 -5.01 -5.95 -4.01
C ILE A 27 -3.77 -5.86 -4.87
N PHE A 28 -3.25 -7.00 -5.30
CA PHE A 28 -2.27 -7.10 -6.39
C PHE A 28 -3.00 -7.29 -7.71
N ASP A 29 -2.63 -6.55 -8.74
CA ASP A 29 -3.13 -6.69 -10.10
C ASP A 29 -2.12 -7.35 -11.06
N HIS A 30 -0.97 -7.79 -10.52
CA HIS A 30 0.13 -8.44 -11.24
C HIS A 30 0.70 -9.63 -10.46
N ASP A 31 1.34 -10.53 -11.20
CA ASP A 31 2.07 -11.65 -10.62
C ASP A 31 3.30 -11.14 -9.84
N GLN A 32 3.45 -11.58 -8.58
CA GLN A 32 4.59 -11.21 -7.74
C GLN A 32 5.88 -11.94 -8.12
N GLU A 33 5.82 -13.06 -8.86
CA GLU A 33 7.01 -13.83 -9.28
C GLU A 33 7.71 -13.19 -10.48
N ASP A 34 6.97 -12.72 -11.48
CA ASP A 34 7.54 -12.24 -12.74
C ASP A 34 7.06 -10.85 -13.19
N GLY A 35 6.19 -10.21 -12.41
CA GLY A 35 5.64 -8.88 -12.70
C GLY A 35 4.71 -8.82 -13.90
N LYS A 36 4.32 -9.96 -14.49
CA LYS A 36 3.40 -9.96 -15.62
C LYS A 36 1.97 -9.73 -15.15
N SER A 37 1.26 -8.89 -15.90
CA SER A 37 -0.19 -8.65 -15.78
C SER A 37 -1.01 -9.82 -16.31
N LYS A 38 -0.64 -11.06 -15.96
CA LYS A 38 -1.29 -12.30 -16.42
C LYS A 38 -2.25 -12.88 -15.39
N THR A 39 -2.42 -12.21 -14.25
CA THR A 39 -3.26 -12.68 -13.16
C THR A 39 -4.54 -11.85 -13.10
N ASN A 40 -5.64 -12.47 -12.71
CA ASN A 40 -6.75 -11.69 -12.17
C ASN A 40 -6.28 -10.99 -10.89
N PRO A 41 -6.84 -9.82 -10.53
CA PRO A 41 -6.52 -9.19 -9.26
C PRO A 41 -6.79 -10.14 -8.09
N TYR A 42 -5.91 -10.16 -7.10
CA TYR A 42 -6.02 -11.01 -5.93
C TYR A 42 -5.64 -10.26 -4.66
N LEU A 43 -6.13 -10.76 -3.52
CA LEU A 43 -5.76 -10.25 -2.21
C LEU A 43 -4.57 -11.04 -1.69
N ASP A 44 -3.59 -10.34 -1.15
CA ASP A 44 -2.51 -10.94 -0.37
C ASP A 44 -2.20 -10.07 0.85
N ARG A 45 -1.74 -10.73 1.92
CA ARG A 45 -1.47 -10.07 3.20
C ARG A 45 -0.03 -9.57 3.23
N VAL A 46 0.12 -8.28 3.46
CA VAL A 46 1.42 -7.62 3.55
C VAL A 46 1.54 -6.79 4.82
N ASP A 47 2.78 -6.65 5.28
CA ASP A 47 3.13 -5.72 6.36
C ASP A 47 3.53 -4.38 5.76
N ILE A 48 2.86 -3.30 6.17
CA ILE A 48 3.09 -1.95 5.65
C ILE A 48 3.23 -0.93 6.78
N ASP A 49 4.04 0.09 6.55
CA ASP A 49 4.11 1.33 7.31
C ASP A 49 3.11 2.35 6.74
N ILE A 50 1.99 2.57 7.41
CA ILE A 50 0.93 3.49 6.97
C ILE A 50 0.73 4.64 7.95
N CYS A 51 0.72 5.89 7.47
CA CYS A 51 0.44 7.04 8.33
C CYS A 51 -1.04 7.10 8.74
N GLU A 52 -1.31 7.73 9.89
CA GLU A 52 -2.67 7.90 10.42
C GLU A 52 -3.63 8.56 9.40
N SER A 53 -3.17 9.54 8.62
CA SER A 53 -4.03 10.17 7.60
C SER A 53 -4.45 9.19 6.51
N CYS A 54 -3.53 8.37 5.99
CA CYS A 54 -3.82 7.34 5.00
C CYS A 54 -4.70 6.23 5.58
N TRP A 55 -4.41 5.76 6.80
CA TRP A 55 -5.21 4.74 7.49
C TRP A 55 -6.66 5.19 7.69
N ASN A 56 -6.84 6.41 8.19
CA ASN A 56 -8.16 6.97 8.42
C ASN A 56 -8.93 7.18 7.11
N TYR A 57 -8.24 7.63 6.05
CA TYR A 57 -8.85 7.77 4.73
C TYR A 57 -9.32 6.41 4.20
N MET A 58 -8.47 5.39 4.25
CA MET A 58 -8.79 4.02 3.82
C MET A 58 -10.04 3.49 4.55
N MET A 59 -10.04 3.58 5.89
CA MET A 59 -11.14 3.06 6.72
C MET A 59 -12.43 3.84 6.55
N LYS A 60 -12.35 5.18 6.45
CA LYS A 60 -13.53 6.04 6.29
C LYS A 60 -14.21 5.83 4.94
N ASN A 61 -13.42 5.73 3.87
CA ASN A 61 -13.93 5.61 2.50
C ASN A 61 -14.11 4.15 2.06
N ARG A 62 -13.74 3.17 2.90
CA ARG A 62 -13.84 1.73 2.61
C ARG A 62 -13.09 1.34 1.33
N ILE A 63 -11.91 1.92 1.15
CA ILE A 63 -11.05 1.72 -0.02
C ILE A 63 -10.02 0.64 0.30
N TYR A 64 -9.75 -0.24 -0.68
CA TYR A 64 -8.61 -1.16 -0.60
C TYR A 64 -7.32 -0.46 -1.02
N ILE A 65 -6.21 -0.87 -0.40
CA ILE A 65 -4.89 -0.54 -0.92
C ILE A 65 -4.61 -1.47 -2.09
N TYR A 66 -4.11 -0.89 -3.16
CA TYR A 66 -3.61 -1.60 -4.32
C TYR A 66 -2.09 -1.59 -4.29
N ALA A 67 -1.51 -2.66 -4.78
CA ALA A 67 -0.07 -2.87 -4.82
C ALA A 67 0.38 -3.14 -6.25
N TYR A 68 1.40 -2.42 -6.70
CA TYR A 68 2.02 -2.57 -8.02
C TYR A 68 3.51 -2.85 -7.84
N GLY A 69 3.99 -3.93 -8.44
CA GLY A 69 5.39 -4.33 -8.33
C GLY A 69 5.52 -5.85 -8.43
N ALA A 70 6.75 -6.33 -8.24
CA ALA A 70 7.06 -7.75 -8.18
C ALA A 70 8.33 -7.96 -7.35
N MET A 71 8.57 -9.21 -6.93
CA MET A 71 9.78 -9.62 -6.21
C MET A 71 10.07 -8.79 -4.95
N GLY A 72 9.02 -8.33 -4.25
CA GLY A 72 9.14 -7.54 -3.03
C GLY A 72 9.39 -6.04 -3.23
N PHE A 73 9.48 -5.55 -4.46
CA PHE A 73 9.58 -4.12 -4.78
C PHE A 73 8.20 -3.53 -5.08
N ASN A 74 7.32 -3.58 -4.09
CA ASN A 74 5.92 -3.17 -4.24
C ASN A 74 5.73 -1.69 -3.90
N LYS A 75 4.91 -1.02 -4.72
CA LYS A 75 4.40 0.33 -4.51
C LYS A 75 2.94 0.24 -4.11
N TYR A 76 2.53 1.02 -3.11
CA TYR A 76 1.17 0.96 -2.58
C TYR A 76 0.41 2.26 -2.83
N TYR A 77 -0.87 2.14 -3.18
CA TYR A 77 -1.72 3.27 -3.52
C TYR A 77 -3.16 3.03 -3.08
N LEU A 78 -3.82 4.09 -2.63
CA LEU A 78 -5.24 4.08 -2.33
C LEU A 78 -5.97 4.52 -3.59
N LYS A 79 -6.82 3.65 -4.16
CA LYS A 79 -7.58 3.99 -5.36
C LYS A 79 -8.49 5.17 -5.04
N GLU A 80 -8.21 6.31 -5.66
CA GLU A 80 -9.11 7.45 -5.62
C GLU A 80 -10.31 7.13 -6.51
N ASP A 81 -11.51 7.50 -6.05
CA ASP A 81 -12.71 7.35 -6.87
C ASP A 81 -12.49 8.09 -8.20
N LEU A 82 -12.61 7.36 -9.31
CA LEU A 82 -12.64 7.93 -10.67
C LEU A 82 -13.90 8.79 -10.86
#